data_AF-A0A1B9C1V9-F1
#
_entry.id   AF-A0A1B9C1V9-F1
#
_cell.length_a   1.000
_cell.length_b   1.000
_cell.length_c   1.000
_cell.angle_alpha   90.00
_cell.angle_beta   90.00
_cell.angle_gamma   90.00
#
_symmetry.space_group_name_H-M   'P 1'
#
loop_
_entity.id
_entity.type
_entity.pdbx_description
1 polymer ?
#
loop_
_entity_poly.entity_id
_entity_poly.type
_entity_poly.pdbx_seq_one_letter_code
_entity_poly.pdbx_strand_id
1 'polypeptide(L)' 'MIFTYVPSGQKRLSLGEWFALEKWPHGCPADRFHLHFIVQKSGQEYRCGPAPHASASQVSALVYHAKTFIK' A
#
# COMPACT_ATOMS: atom_id res chain seq x y z
N MET A 1 -10.62 11.47 8.78
CA MET A 1 -9.19 11.79 9.02
C MET A 1 -8.52 11.92 7.67
N ILE A 2 -7.79 13.00 7.41
CA ILE A 2 -7.07 13.21 6.15
C ILE A 2 -5.62 12.77 6.34
N PHE A 3 -5.13 11.91 5.45
CA PHE A 3 -3.74 11.45 5.44
C PHE A 3 -3.00 12.08 4.27
N THR A 4 -1.77 12.49 4.53
CA THR A 4 -0.80 12.81 3.49
C THR A 4 0.09 11.59 3.29
N TYR A 5 0.24 11.16 2.04
CA TYR A 5 1.05 10.01 1.67
C TYR A 5 2.40 10.46 1.12
N VAL A 6 3.48 10.10 1.80
CA VAL A 6 4.85 10.43 1.37
C VAL A 6 5.49 9.19 0.76
N PRO A 7 5.99 9.23 -0.49
CA PRO A 7 6.63 8.08 -1.12
C PRO A 7 7.90 7.69 -0.33
N SER A 8 8.07 6.40 -0.11
CA SER A 8 9.18 5.82 0.67
C SER A 8 10.01 4.83 -0.13
N GLY A 9 9.43 4.23 -1.17
CA GLY A 9 10.16 3.31 -2.04
C GLY A 9 9.24 2.34 -2.76
N GLN A 10 9.77 1.17 -3.08
CA GLN A 10 9.04 0.07 -3.73
C GLN A 10 9.36 -1.24 -3.03
N LYS A 11 8.39 -2.15 -2.97
CA LYS A 11 8.55 -3.48 -2.40
C LYS A 11 7.92 -4.50 -3.34
N ARG A 12 8.59 -5.63 -3.54
CA ARG A 12 8.03 -6.81 -4.20
C ARG A 12 7.63 -7.81 -3.13
N LEU A 13 6.38 -8.23 -3.19
CA LEU A 13 5.81 -9.20 -2.27
C LEU A 13 5.39 -10.43 -3.06
N SER A 14 5.51 -11.62 -2.48
CA SER A 14 4.74 -12.77 -2.94
C SER A 14 3.24 -12.53 -2.75
N LEU A 15 2.39 -13.28 -3.46
CA LEU A 15 0.95 -13.22 -3.23
C LEU A 15 0.59 -13.46 -1.75
N GLY A 16 1.21 -14.46 -1.12
CA GLY A 16 0.96 -14.80 0.27
C GLY A 16 1.24 -13.63 1.21
N GLU A 17 2.39 -12.98 1.05
CA GLU A 17 2.74 -11.78 1.84
C GLU A 17 1.78 -10.63 1.57
N TRP A 18 1.37 -10.41 0.32
CA TRP A 18 0.37 -9.38 0.00
C TRP A 18 -0.96 -9.65 0.70
N PHE A 19 -1.44 -10.89 0.74
CA PHE A 19 -2.70 -11.23 1.40
C PHE A 19 -2.59 -11.30 2.93
N ALA A 20 -1.38 -11.47 3.47
CA ALA A 20 -1.12 -11.44 4.91
C ALA A 20 -1.19 -10.02 5.50
N LEU A 21 -0.95 -8.98 4.69
CA LEU A 21 -1.07 -7.59 5.13
C LEU A 21 -2.53 -7.20 5.35
N GLU A 22 -2.78 -6.44 6.41
CA GLU A 22 -4.09 -5.86 6.69
C GLU A 22 -4.48 -4.85 5.60
N LYS A 23 -5.77 -4.82 5.24
CA LYS A 23 -6.28 -3.85 4.28
C LYS A 23 -6.31 -2.46 4.93
N TRP A 24 -5.74 -1.48 4.25
CA TRP A 24 -5.79 -0.10 4.71
C TRP A 24 -7.25 0.39 4.80
N PRO A 25 -7.71 0.87 5.97
CA PRO A 25 -9.11 1.23 6.18
C PRO A 25 -9.49 2.62 5.64
N HIS A 26 -8.53 3.36 5.07
CA HIS A 26 -8.76 4.70 4.51
C HIS A 26 -8.51 4.73 2.99
N GLY A 27 -8.76 5.88 2.35
CA GLY A 27 -8.54 6.04 0.91
C GLY A 27 -7.08 5.82 0.53
N CYS A 28 -6.82 5.00 -0.49
CA CYS A 28 -5.46 4.69 -0.94
C CYS A 28 -4.77 5.89 -1.60
N PRO A 29 -3.42 5.87 -1.66
CA PRO A 29 -2.69 6.67 -2.65
C PRO A 29 -3.23 6.37 -4.05
N ALA A 30 -3.23 7.38 -4.92
CA ALA A 30 -3.58 7.23 -6.32
C ALA A 30 -2.37 7.57 -7.18
N ASP A 31 -1.99 6.65 -8.05
CA ASP A 31 -0.92 6.82 -9.04
C ASP A 31 -1.42 6.29 -10.39
N ARG A 32 -0.99 6.93 -11.50
CA ARG A 32 -1.46 6.54 -12.84
C ARG A 32 -0.83 5.26 -13.36
N PHE A 33 0.34 4.89 -12.85
CA PHE A 33 1.14 3.77 -13.36
C PHE A 33 1.15 2.57 -12.40
N HIS A 34 0.76 2.77 -11.16
CA HIS A 34 0.77 1.75 -10.13
C HIS A 34 -0.63 1.53 -9.55
N LEU A 35 -0.98 0.27 -9.32
CA LEU A 35 -2.27 -0.12 -8.75
C LEU A 35 -2.14 -0.64 -7.32
N HIS A 36 -0.96 -1.15 -6.95
CA HIS A 36 -0.70 -1.75 -5.64
C HIS A 36 0.20 -0.84 -4.83
N PHE A 37 -0.18 -0.62 -3.58
CA PHE A 37 0.49 0.26 -2.65
C PHE A 37 0.60 -0.40 -1.28
N ILE A 38 1.69 -0.12 -0.58
CA ILE A 38 1.85 -0.42 0.84
C ILE A 38 1.79 0.91 1.58
N VAL A 39 0.87 1.03 2.53
CA VAL A 39 0.80 2.17 3.41
C VAL A 39 1.46 1.81 4.73
N GLN A 40 2.45 2.59 5.15
CA GLN A 40 3.12 2.46 6.43
C GLN A 40 2.60 3.51 7.41
N LYS A 41 2.05 3.08 8.54
CA LYS A 41 1.61 3.99 9.63
C LYS A 41 2.03 3.41 10.98
N SER A 42 2.70 4.21 11.80
CA SER A 42 3.11 3.82 13.16
C SER A 42 3.86 2.48 13.23
N GLY A 43 4.68 2.18 12.22
CA GLY A 43 5.46 0.93 12.14
C GLY A 43 4.69 -0.29 11.60
N GLN A 44 3.40 -0.17 11.29
CA GLN A 44 2.61 -1.22 10.64
C GLN A 44 2.52 -0.99 9.13
N GLU A 45 2.53 -2.09 8.37
CA GLU A 45 2.34 -2.10 6.91
C GLU A 45 0.93 -2.58 6.57
N TYR A 46 0.27 -1.85 5.68
CA TYR A 46 -1.07 -2.16 5.19
C TYR A 46 -1.03 -2.28 3.67
N ARG A 47 -1.83 -3.19 3.14
CA ARG A 47 -2.06 -3.25 1.69
C ARG A 47 -3.14 -2.26 1.27
N CYS A 48 -2.89 -1.59 0.16
CA CYS A 48 -3.83 -0.69 -0.49
C CYS A 48 -3.81 -0.95 -2.00
N GLY A 49 -4.99 -1.05 -2.61
CA GLY A 49 -5.13 -1.38 -4.02
C GLY A 49 -6.04 -2.59 -4.24
N PRO A 50 -6.29 -2.95 -5.51
CA PRO A 50 -7.10 -4.11 -5.85
C PRO A 50 -6.38 -5.41 -5.49
N ALA A 51 -7.14 -6.51 -5.46
CA ALA A 51 -6.55 -7.83 -5.38
C ALA A 51 -5.77 -8.10 -6.67
N PRO A 52 -4.51 -8.59 -6.59
CA PRO A 52 -3.77 -9.00 -7.78
C PRO A 52 -4.47 -10.18 -8.47
N HIS A 53 -4.26 -10.33 -9.78
CA HIS A 53 -4.79 -11.47 -10.53
C HIS A 53 -4.25 -12.79 -9.98
N ALA A 54 -5.07 -13.85 -10.01
CA ALA A 54 -4.74 -15.17 -9.49
C ALA A 54 -3.50 -15.82 -10.15
N SER A 55 -3.13 -15.37 -11.35
CA SER A 55 -1.95 -15.82 -12.09
C SER A 55 -0.66 -15.07 -11.75
N ALA A 56 -0.72 -13.99 -10.98
CA ALA A 56 0.46 -13.22 -10.61
C ALA A 56 1.25 -13.98 -9.54
N SER A 57 2.55 -14.24 -9.73
CA SER A 57 3.38 -14.85 -8.67
C SER A 57 3.84 -13.83 -7.62
N GLN A 58 3.89 -12.55 -8.01
CA GLN A 58 4.39 -11.44 -7.19
C GLN A 58 3.56 -10.18 -7.40
N VAL A 59 3.56 -9.31 -6.39
CA VAL A 59 2.94 -7.98 -6.40
C VAL A 59 4.04 -6.94 -6.24
N SER A 60 4.19 -6.07 -7.25
CA SER A 60 5.04 -4.88 -7.14
C SER A 60 4.22 -3.73 -6.58
N ALA A 61 4.56 -3.26 -5.38
CA ALA A 61 3.82 -2.23 -4.69
C ALA A 61 4.70 -1.02 -4.34
N LEU A 62 4.19 0.18 -4.55
CA LEU A 62 4.82 1.41 -4.07
C LEU A 62 4.58 1.56 -2.57
N VAL A 63 5.62 1.92 -1.82
CA VAL A 63 5.53 2.13 -0.37
C VAL A 63 5.32 3.61 -0.08
N TYR A 64 4.32 3.92 0.72
CA TYR A 64 3.98 5.26 1.17
C TYR A 64 3.90 5.31 2.69
N HIS A 65 4.48 6.34 3.31
CA HIS A 65 4.20 6.66 4.71
C HIS A 65 2.94 7.51 4.82
N ALA A 66 1.96 7.04 5.60
CA ALA A 66 0.80 7.84 5.95
C ALA A 66 1.11 8.72 7.15
N LYS A 67 1.09 10.04 6.95
CA LYS A 67 1.14 11.04 8.01
C LYS A 67 -0.24 11.65 8.19
N THR A 68 -0.69 11.76 9.43
CA THR A 68 -1.93 12.49 9.73
C THR A 68 -1.71 13.97 9.39
N PHE A 69 -2.61 14.56 8.61
CA PHE A 69 -2.61 15.99 8.40
C PHE A 69 -3.03 16.66 9.72
N ILE A 70 -2.08 17.25 10.44
CA ILE A 70 -2.35 18.12 11.59
C ILE A 70 -2.35 19.53 11.03
N LYS A 71 -3.51 20.20 11.10
CA LYS A 71 -3.67 21.60 10.72
C LYS A 71 -3.05 22.50 11.77
#